data_AF-A0A5E7SFN7-F1
#
_entry.id   AF-A0A5E7SFN7-F1
#
_cell.length_a   1.000
_cell.length_b   1.000
_cell.length_c   1.000
_cell.angle_alpha   90.00
_cell.angle_beta   90.00
_cell.angle_gamma   90.00
#
_symmetry.space_group_name_H-M   'P 1'
#
loop_
_entity.id
_entity.type
_entity.pdbx_description
1 polymer ?
#
loop_
_entity_poly.entity_id
_entity_poly.type
_entity_poly.pdbx_seq_one_letter_code
_entity_poly.pdbx_strand_id
1 'polypeptide(L)'
;MLFISFFGLLMLYSNLTDYSTNYEYLAHILSMDTTNGRQKYSYRAITSPMLQHRIYWLIITLEVVFTLFCLLGSYCLYRNINASLEQFHEAKKPALIGLLIALFLYYVGFQVIGAEWFNMDESDTWNYNEWTRHIVDFLFPLLIYIAMKVER
;
A
#
# COMPACT_ATOMS: atom_id res chain seq x y z
N MET A 1 -12.63 4.37 7.48
CA MET A 1 -11.66 3.46 8.12
C MET A 1 -12.06 1.99 7.96
N LEU A 2 -13.28 1.57 8.30
CA LEU A 2 -13.70 0.16 8.14
C LEU A 2 -13.48 -0.40 6.71
N PHE A 3 -13.79 0.37 5.66
CA PHE A 3 -13.59 -0.08 4.28
C PHE A 3 -12.11 -0.33 3.95
N ILE A 4 -11.21 0.57 4.34
CA ILE A 4 -9.77 0.39 4.11
C ILE A 4 -9.20 -0.75 4.97
N SER A 5 -9.72 -0.94 6.19
CA SER A 5 -9.36 -2.09 7.03
C SER A 5 -9.80 -3.41 6.40
N PHE A 6 -11.01 -3.48 5.86
CA PHE A 6 -11.51 -4.67 5.19
C PHE A 6 -10.69 -4.99 3.93
N PHE A 7 -10.39 -3.97 3.13
CA PHE A 7 -9.47 -4.08 2.00
C PHE A 7 -8.10 -4.65 2.43
N GLY A 8 -7.49 -4.09 3.47
CA GLY A 8 -6.21 -4.58 4.00
C GLY A 8 -6.28 -6.04 4.46
N LEU A 9 -7.36 -6.46 5.14
CA LEU A 9 -7.55 -7.85 5.54
C LEU A 9 -7.64 -8.81 4.35
N LEU A 10 -8.37 -8.45 3.28
CA LEU A 10 -8.46 -9.27 2.08
C LEU A 10 -7.11 -9.38 1.35
N MET A 11 -6.33 -8.29 1.34
CA MET A 11 -4.97 -8.32 0.79
C MET A 11 -4.05 -9.23 1.58
N LEU A 12 -4.05 -9.13 2.91
CA LEU A 12 -3.26 -10.02 3.76
C LEU A 12 -3.65 -11.48 3.57
N TYR A 13 -4.95 -11.76 3.44
CA TYR A 13 -5.42 -13.09 3.12
C TYR A 13 -4.83 -13.58 1.79
N SER A 14 -4.95 -12.79 0.72
CA SER A 14 -4.38 -13.11 -0.60
C SER A 14 -2.88 -13.37 -0.55
N ASN A 15 -2.10 -12.47 0.06
CA ASN A 15 -0.64 -12.59 0.12
C ASN A 15 -0.15 -13.79 0.94
N LEU A 16 -0.97 -14.28 1.88
CA LEU A 16 -0.65 -15.48 2.66
C LEU A 16 -1.13 -16.78 2.00
N THR A 17 -2.32 -16.80 1.41
CA THR A 17 -2.88 -18.01 0.80
C THR A 17 -2.35 -18.28 -0.60
N ASP A 18 -2.03 -17.21 -1.35
CA ASP A 18 -1.51 -17.28 -2.71
C ASP A 18 -0.18 -16.52 -2.82
N TYR A 19 0.74 -16.90 -1.93
CA TYR A 19 2.05 -16.24 -1.83
C TYR A 19 2.84 -16.32 -3.14
N SER A 20 2.84 -17.49 -3.80
CA SER A 20 3.62 -17.73 -5.01
C SER A 20 3.21 -16.82 -6.16
N THR A 21 1.91 -16.66 -6.40
CA THR A 21 1.39 -15.85 -7.50
C THR A 21 1.69 -14.37 -7.24
N ASN A 22 1.42 -13.88 -6.03
CA ASN A 22 1.69 -12.48 -5.68
C ASN A 22 3.21 -12.17 -5.67
N TYR A 23 4.04 -13.13 -5.24
CA TYR A 23 5.49 -13.02 -5.37
C TYR A 23 5.94 -12.96 -6.83
N GLU A 24 5.41 -13.83 -7.69
CA GLU A 24 5.74 -13.90 -9.11
C GLU A 24 5.46 -12.56 -9.81
N TYR A 25 4.32 -11.92 -9.51
CA TYR A 25 4.01 -10.57 -9.97
C TYR A 25 5.11 -9.56 -9.61
N LEU A 26 5.50 -9.51 -8.33
CA LEU A 26 6.56 -8.60 -7.90
C LEU A 26 7.91 -8.96 -8.51
N ALA A 27 8.23 -10.25 -8.64
CA ALA A 27 9.50 -10.71 -9.20
C ALA A 27 9.67 -10.26 -10.66
N HIS A 28 8.60 -10.34 -11.47
CA HIS A 28 8.63 -9.85 -12.85
C HIS A 28 8.84 -8.34 -12.91
N ILE A 29 8.13 -7.57 -12.07
CA ILE A 29 8.33 -6.10 -11.97
C ILE A 29 9.79 -5.78 -11.62
N LEU A 30 10.33 -6.40 -10.57
CA LEU A 30 11.68 -6.14 -10.11
C LEU A 30 12.74 -6.58 -11.13
N SER A 31 12.50 -7.66 -11.85
CA SER A 31 13.44 -8.18 -12.85
C SER A 31 13.40 -7.42 -14.18
N MET A 32 12.34 -6.64 -14.42
CA MET A 32 12.12 -5.87 -15.64
C MET A 32 12.24 -6.73 -16.92
N ASP A 33 11.87 -8.01 -16.84
CA ASP A 33 12.07 -8.97 -17.92
C ASP A 33 11.03 -8.83 -19.05
N THR A 34 9.89 -8.24 -18.75
CA THR A 34 8.80 -7.93 -19.69
C THR A 34 8.70 -6.45 -20.08
N THR A 35 9.60 -5.57 -19.62
CA THR A 35 9.51 -4.14 -19.94
C THR A 35 10.03 -3.85 -21.34
N ASN A 36 9.40 -2.89 -22.03
CA ASN A 36 9.84 -2.46 -23.34
C ASN A 36 11.24 -1.83 -23.26
N GLY A 37 12.11 -2.11 -24.23
CA GLY A 37 13.45 -1.52 -24.25
C GLY A 37 14.41 -2.02 -23.14
N ARG A 38 14.24 -3.26 -22.65
CA ARG A 38 15.12 -3.95 -21.66
C ARG A 38 16.61 -3.61 -21.76
N GLN A 39 17.17 -3.49 -22.97
CA GLN A 39 18.59 -3.16 -23.15
C GLN A 39 19.00 -1.79 -22.57
N LYS A 40 18.12 -0.78 -22.54
CA LYS A 40 18.43 0.57 -22.06
C LYS A 40 18.36 0.69 -20.53
N TYR A 41 17.46 -0.05 -19.88
CA TYR A 41 17.18 0.11 -18.44
C TYR A 41 17.52 -1.11 -17.58
N SER A 42 18.05 -2.19 -18.18
CA SER A 42 18.41 -3.43 -17.48
C SER A 42 19.32 -3.26 -16.26
N TYR A 43 20.12 -2.19 -16.17
CA TYR A 43 20.98 -1.92 -15.03
C TYR A 43 20.22 -1.67 -13.71
N ARG A 44 18.92 -1.35 -13.79
CA ARG A 44 18.03 -1.10 -12.65
C ARG A 44 17.42 -2.39 -12.09
N ALA A 45 17.44 -3.46 -12.87
CA ALA A 45 16.76 -4.71 -12.56
C ALA A 45 17.36 -5.41 -11.33
N ILE A 46 16.48 -5.99 -10.52
CA ILE A 46 16.82 -6.88 -9.41
C ILE A 46 16.45 -8.30 -9.83
N THR A 47 17.46 -9.10 -10.17
CA THR A 47 17.28 -10.50 -10.62
C THR A 47 17.59 -11.53 -9.54
N SER A 48 18.11 -11.11 -8.38
CA SER A 48 18.41 -12.01 -7.27
C SER A 48 17.11 -12.45 -6.56
N PRO A 49 16.74 -13.75 -6.59
CA PRO A 49 15.49 -14.22 -5.98
C PRO A 49 15.45 -13.95 -4.46
N MET A 50 16.60 -14.03 -3.78
CA MET A 50 16.69 -13.73 -2.36
C MET A 50 16.37 -12.25 -2.06
N LEU A 51 16.83 -11.32 -2.90
CA LEU A 51 16.54 -9.91 -2.70
C LEU A 51 15.08 -9.60 -3.02
N GLN A 52 14.53 -10.21 -4.08
CA GLN A 52 13.11 -10.11 -4.41
C GLN A 52 12.22 -10.58 -3.25
N HIS A 53 12.52 -11.73 -2.63
CA HIS A 53 11.80 -12.22 -1.46
C HIS A 53 11.87 -11.25 -0.27
N ARG A 54 13.03 -10.64 -0.01
CA ARG A 54 13.18 -9.67 1.08
C ARG A 54 12.34 -8.41 0.84
N ILE A 55 12.30 -7.92 -0.40
CA ILE A 55 11.44 -6.79 -0.77
C ILE A 55 9.97 -7.18 -0.61
N TYR A 56 9.59 -8.39 -1.03
CA TYR A 56 8.23 -8.86 -0.88
C TYR A 56 7.80 -9.00 0.59
N TRP A 57 8.66 -9.52 1.45
CA TRP A 57 8.40 -9.58 2.90
C TRP A 57 8.28 -8.19 3.52
N LEU A 58 9.06 -7.21 3.05
CA LEU A 58 8.91 -5.82 3.49
C LEU A 58 7.54 -5.26 3.10
N ILE A 59 7.08 -5.49 1.88
CA ILE A 59 5.75 -5.09 1.40
C ILE A 59 4.66 -5.70 2.29
N ILE A 60 4.65 -7.02 2.46
CA ILE A 60 3.67 -7.72 3.32
C ILE A 60 3.72 -7.19 4.76
N THR A 61 4.91 -6.94 5.30
CA THR A 61 5.05 -6.38 6.66
C THR A 61 4.40 -5.00 6.76
N LEU A 62 4.63 -4.12 5.79
CA LEU A 62 3.99 -2.80 5.75
C LEU A 62 2.47 -2.92 5.58
N GLU A 63 2.00 -3.90 4.81
CA GLU A 63 0.58 -4.20 4.68
C GLU A 63 -0.07 -4.62 5.99
N VAL A 64 0.60 -5.51 6.74
CA VAL A 64 0.15 -5.94 8.07
C VAL A 64 0.08 -4.72 8.99
N VAL A 65 1.15 -3.93 9.04
CA VAL A 65 1.24 -2.77 9.92
C VAL A 65 0.14 -1.77 9.59
N PHE A 66 -0.03 -1.35 8.33
CA PHE A 66 -1.06 -0.37 7.99
C PHE A 66 -2.46 -0.92 8.29
N THR A 67 -2.71 -2.20 8.01
CA THR A 67 -4.02 -2.83 8.25
C THR A 67 -4.36 -2.82 9.74
N LEU A 68 -3.40 -3.19 10.60
CA LEU A 68 -3.57 -3.14 12.06
C LEU A 68 -3.83 -1.71 12.56
N PHE A 69 -3.09 -0.72 12.06
CA PHE A 69 -3.32 0.68 12.43
C PHE A 69 -4.67 1.20 11.95
N CYS A 70 -5.13 0.82 10.76
CA CYS A 70 -6.47 1.16 10.26
C CYS A 70 -7.58 0.49 11.08
N LEU A 71 -7.40 -0.77 11.50
CA LEU A 71 -8.33 -1.48 12.38
C LEU A 71 -8.39 -0.83 13.76
N LEU A 72 -7.24 -0.54 14.36
CA LEU A 72 -7.14 0.16 15.63
C LEU A 72 -7.76 1.56 15.54
N GLY A 73 -7.49 2.29 14.46
CA GLY A 73 -8.10 3.58 14.18
C GLY A 73 -9.62 3.49 14.06
N SER A 74 -10.14 2.48 13.36
CA SER A 74 -11.59 2.23 13.29
C SER A 74 -12.19 2.00 14.68
N TYR A 75 -11.55 1.16 15.50
CA TYR A 75 -11.98 0.88 16.86
C TYR A 75 -11.94 2.13 17.75
N CYS A 76 -10.83 2.88 17.73
CA CYS A 76 -10.66 4.11 18.50
C CYS A 76 -11.69 5.17 18.13
N LEU A 77 -11.96 5.38 16.84
CA LEU A 77 -12.96 6.34 16.37
C LEU A 77 -14.38 5.92 16.79
N TYR A 78 -14.71 4.63 16.65
CA TYR A 78 -16.02 4.11 17.07
C TYR A 78 -16.25 4.30 18.58
N ARG A 79 -15.25 3.95 19.40
CA ARG A 79 -15.34 4.07 20.87
C ARG A 79 -15.50 5.52 21.33
N ASN A 80 -14.95 6.47 20.58
CA ASN A 80 -14.95 7.89 20.95
C ASN A 80 -15.98 8.73 20.16
N ILE A 81 -16.95 8.10 19.47
CA ILE A 81 -17.91 8.84 18.62
C ILE A 81 -18.75 9.87 19.39
N ASN A 82 -19.02 9.61 20.68
CA ASN A 82 -19.75 10.49 21.58
C ASN A 82 -18.83 11.22 22.59
N ALA A 83 -17.51 11.15 22.39
CA ALA A 83 -16.54 11.77 23.27
C ALA A 83 -16.41 13.28 23.00
N SER A 84 -15.62 13.97 23.84
CA SER A 84 -15.27 15.37 23.58
C SER A 84 -14.49 15.53 22.26
N LEU A 85 -14.52 16.74 21.70
CA LEU A 85 -13.80 17.05 20.44
C LEU A 85 -12.31 16.73 20.53
N GLU A 86 -11.67 17.04 21.67
CA GLU A 86 -10.26 16.76 21.91
C GLU A 86 -9.97 15.25 21.93
N GLN A 87 -10.81 14.47 22.62
CA GLN A 87 -10.66 13.01 22.69
C GLN A 87 -10.89 12.35 21.32
N PHE A 88 -11.88 12.82 20.55
CA PHE A 88 -12.12 12.33 19.20
C PHE A 88 -10.96 12.69 18.26
N HIS A 89 -10.40 13.89 18.39
CA HIS A 89 -9.23 14.31 17.61
C HIS A 89 -8.04 13.39 17.88
N GLU A 90 -7.75 13.09 19.14
CA GLU A 90 -6.68 12.18 19.54
C GLU A 90 -6.91 10.75 19.05
N ALA A 91 -8.18 10.29 19.03
CA ALA A 91 -8.55 8.96 18.54
C ALA A 91 -8.28 8.75 17.03
N LYS A 92 -8.05 9.82 16.25
CA LYS A 92 -7.69 9.74 14.83
C LYS A 92 -6.25 9.28 14.58
N LYS A 93 -5.34 9.42 15.55
CA LYS A 93 -3.90 9.16 15.36
C LYS A 93 -3.59 7.79 14.75
N PRO A 94 -4.14 6.66 15.24
CA PRO A 94 -3.85 5.36 14.65
C PRO A 94 -4.33 5.25 13.20
N ALA A 95 -5.49 5.84 12.88
CA ALA A 95 -6.01 5.87 11.52
C ALA A 95 -5.07 6.66 10.58
N LEU A 96 -4.57 7.81 11.01
CA LEU A 96 -3.63 8.62 10.24
C LEU A 96 -2.32 7.88 9.97
N ILE A 97 -1.76 7.21 10.98
CA ILE A 97 -0.53 6.40 10.82
C ILE A 97 -0.77 5.29 9.80
N GLY A 98 -1.88 4.55 9.91
CA GLY A 98 -2.22 3.50 8.94
C GLY A 98 -2.37 4.03 7.52
N LEU A 99 -3.10 5.15 7.33
CA LEU A 99 -3.28 5.75 6.02
C LEU A 99 -1.96 6.27 5.42
N LEU A 100 -1.05 6.81 6.22
CA LEU A 100 0.27 7.26 5.76
C LEU A 100 1.16 6.09 5.31
N ILE A 101 1.14 4.97 6.04
CA ILE A 101 1.88 3.77 5.65
C ILE A 101 1.30 3.18 4.35
N ALA A 102 -0.02 3.12 4.24
CA ALA A 102 -0.69 2.68 3.01
C ALA A 102 -0.33 3.61 1.84
N LEU A 103 -0.39 4.93 2.03
CA LEU A 103 -0.02 5.90 1.00
C LEU A 103 1.46 5.73 0.58
N PHE A 104 2.37 5.55 1.54
CA PHE A 104 3.78 5.27 1.23
C PHE A 104 3.92 4.00 0.39
N LEU A 105 3.23 2.92 0.75
CA LEU A 105 3.31 1.66 0.03
C LEU A 105 2.78 1.79 -1.41
N TYR A 106 1.55 2.28 -1.60
CA TYR A 106 0.90 2.30 -2.91
C TYR A 106 1.41 3.44 -3.80
N TYR A 107 1.63 4.62 -3.25
CA TYR A 107 2.15 5.74 -4.04
C TYR A 107 3.67 5.64 -4.21
N VAL A 108 4.44 5.68 -3.12
CA VAL A 108 5.92 5.72 -3.23
C VAL A 108 6.46 4.37 -3.70
N GLY A 109 5.97 3.26 -3.14
CA GLY A 109 6.43 1.92 -3.50
C GLY A 109 6.04 1.52 -4.93
N PHE A 110 4.76 1.51 -5.26
CA PHE A 110 4.33 0.99 -6.56
C PHE A 110 4.30 2.05 -7.67
N GLN A 111 3.77 3.25 -7.43
CA GLN A 111 3.69 4.24 -8.51
C GLN A 111 5.02 4.93 -8.76
N VAL A 112 5.70 5.44 -7.73
CA VAL A 112 6.98 6.13 -7.92
C VAL A 112 8.09 5.14 -8.20
N ILE A 113 8.36 4.18 -7.31
CA ILE A 113 9.47 3.24 -7.51
C ILE A 113 9.10 2.21 -8.59
N GLY A 114 7.92 1.59 -8.54
CA GLY A 114 7.51 0.60 -9.53
C GLY A 114 7.43 1.17 -10.95
N ALA A 115 6.71 2.27 -11.19
CA ALA A 115 6.60 2.82 -12.54
C ALA A 115 7.88 3.55 -12.98
N GLU A 116 8.42 4.49 -12.21
CA GLU A 116 9.52 5.35 -12.70
C GLU A 116 10.89 4.66 -12.68
N TRP A 117 11.15 3.81 -11.69
CA TRP A 117 12.43 3.09 -11.62
C TRP A 117 12.38 1.79 -12.41
N PHE A 118 11.35 0.98 -12.20
CA PHE A 118 11.22 -0.35 -12.80
C PHE A 118 10.38 -0.40 -14.09
N ASN A 119 9.89 0.73 -14.61
CA ASN A 119 9.05 0.79 -15.81
C ASN A 119 7.88 -0.22 -15.76
N MET A 120 7.30 -0.43 -14.58
CA MET A 120 6.21 -1.39 -14.36
C MET A 120 5.03 -1.14 -15.31
N ASP A 121 4.78 0.11 -15.65
CA ASP A 121 3.69 0.53 -16.52
C ASP A 121 3.87 0.15 -18.00
N GLU A 122 5.09 -0.21 -18.41
CA GLU A 122 5.38 -0.70 -19.76
C GLU A 122 5.09 -2.19 -19.94
N SER A 123 4.85 -2.95 -18.86
CA SER A 123 4.46 -4.36 -18.95
C SER A 123 2.95 -4.48 -19.17
N ASP A 124 2.56 -5.29 -20.16
CA ASP A 124 1.13 -5.58 -20.42
C ASP A 124 0.54 -6.52 -19.36
N THR A 125 1.35 -7.39 -18.77
CA THR A 125 0.90 -8.46 -17.85
C THR A 125 1.22 -8.19 -16.39
N TRP A 126 2.40 -7.62 -16.12
CA TRP A 126 2.96 -7.49 -14.76
C TRP A 126 2.96 -6.04 -14.32
N ASN A 127 1.75 -5.49 -14.15
CA ASN A 127 1.55 -4.06 -13.97
C ASN A 127 0.47 -3.76 -12.93
N TYR A 128 0.86 -3.05 -11.88
CA TYR A 128 -0.05 -2.62 -10.81
C TYR A 128 -0.46 -1.15 -10.90
N ASN A 129 -0.15 -0.43 -11.97
CA ASN A 129 -0.33 1.02 -12.05
C ASN A 129 -1.79 1.45 -11.88
N GLU A 130 -2.73 0.87 -12.65
CA GLU A 130 -4.15 1.22 -12.56
C GLU A 130 -4.75 0.84 -11.20
N TRP A 131 -4.49 -0.40 -10.75
CA TRP A 131 -4.95 -0.89 -9.46
C TRP A 131 -4.47 -0.02 -8.28
N THR A 132 -3.17 0.32 -8.25
CA THR A 132 -2.59 1.18 -7.21
C THR A 132 -3.10 2.61 -7.30
N ARG A 133 -3.41 3.11 -8.50
CA ARG A 133 -4.01 4.43 -8.71
C ARG A 133 -5.38 4.53 -8.05
N HIS A 134 -6.25 3.55 -8.26
CA HIS A 134 -7.55 3.54 -7.59
C HIS A 134 -7.43 3.50 -6.06
N ILE A 135 -6.43 2.79 -5.53
CA ILE A 135 -6.18 2.77 -4.09
C ILE A 135 -5.72 4.15 -3.60
N VAL A 136 -4.79 4.80 -4.28
CA VAL A 136 -4.29 6.14 -3.92
C VAL A 136 -5.39 7.21 -4.05
N ASP A 137 -6.18 7.15 -5.12
CA ASP A 137 -7.31 8.06 -5.37
C ASP A 137 -8.36 7.99 -4.25
N PHE A 138 -8.53 6.82 -3.63
CA PHE A 138 -9.39 6.67 -2.45
C PHE A 138 -8.67 7.08 -1.14
N LEU A 139 -7.41 6.67 -0.97
CA LEU A 139 -6.62 6.89 0.25
C LEU A 139 -6.35 8.37 0.51
N PHE A 140 -6.00 9.14 -0.52
CA PHE A 140 -5.55 10.51 -0.35
C PHE A 140 -6.67 11.44 0.15
N PRO A 141 -7.88 11.46 -0.45
CA PRO A 141 -9.02 12.19 0.11
C PRO A 141 -9.43 11.70 1.50
N LEU A 142 -9.38 10.39 1.75
CA LEU A 142 -9.68 9.84 3.07
C LEU A 142 -8.68 10.33 4.13
N LEU A 143 -7.40 10.39 3.80
CA LEU A 143 -6.35 10.92 4.67
C LEU A 143 -6.61 12.40 4.99
N ILE A 144 -6.93 13.22 3.99
CA ILE A 144 -7.29 14.62 4.19
C ILE A 144 -8.51 14.73 5.11
N TYR A 145 -9.59 13.99 4.82
CA TYR A 145 -10.82 14.01 5.60
C TYR A 145 -10.59 13.64 7.07
N ILE A 146 -9.80 12.60 7.34
CA ILE A 146 -9.46 12.21 8.71
C ILE A 146 -8.57 13.27 9.38
N ALA A 147 -7.60 13.84 8.66
CA ALA A 147 -6.67 14.84 9.17
C ALA A 147 -7.33 16.20 9.45
N MET A 148 -8.44 16.52 8.79
CA MET A 148 -9.18 17.76 9.03
C MET A 148 -9.56 17.86 10.51
N LYS A 149 -9.33 19.05 11.07
CA LYS A 149 -9.73 19.38 12.43
C LYS A 149 -11.26 19.38 12.51
N VAL A 150 -11.79 18.80 13.57
CA VAL A 150 -13.23 18.85 13.84
C VAL A 150 -13.51 20.19 14.50
N GLU A 151 -13.92 21.16 13.70
CA GLU A 151 -14.39 22.45 14.17
C GLU A 151 -15.92 22.43 14.15
N ARG A 152 -16.55 22.91 15.24
CA ARG A 152 -18.00 23.06 15.33
C ARG A 152 -18.45 24.25 14.50
#